data_AF-A0A2A4ZLJ7-F1
#
_entry.id   AF-A0A2A4ZLJ7-F1
#
_cell.length_a   1.000
_cell.length_b   1.000
_cell.length_c   1.000
_cell.angle_alpha   90.00
_cell.angle_beta   90.00
_cell.angle_gamma   90.00
#
_symmetry.space_group_name_H-M   'P 1'
#
loop_
_entity.id
_entity.type
_entity.pdbx_description
1 polymer ?
#
loop_
_entity_poly.entity_id
_entity_poly.type
_entity_poly.pdbx_seq_one_letter_code
_entity_poly.pdbx_strand_id
1 'polypeptide(L)'
;MDFISDQINAAKLFAQTMIVVDDDTSTSGEVRGDDIPANIETPGRGAALGADQDVNPISENSGDPLDAKALIEQSLELGLICSVLVPSKTDQVVQKVAKAAERADIVSLDWQMHRDDGDLAKKIIKKIVDKDSKSGGRLRLVAIYTGVRDRDRIFTDILTELPETTRQKYGIRIADDCITSNNGLRVVWLLKETNVAIDPSLGDFQVSEKNLPERLQMEFAKLSQGLLSNVALELQLFIAL
;
A
#
# COMPACT_ATOMS: atom_id res chain seq x y z
N MET A 1 -19.67 -8.10 24.41
CA MET A 1 -19.85 -7.74 23.00
C MET A 1 -19.55 -6.26 22.89
N ASP A 2 -18.50 -5.90 22.16
CA ASP A 2 -18.12 -4.52 21.91
C ASP A 2 -18.62 -4.14 20.51
N PHE A 3 -19.66 -3.32 20.47
CA PHE A 3 -20.34 -2.90 19.24
C PHE A 3 -19.39 -2.25 18.23
N ILE A 4 -18.35 -1.55 18.71
CA ILE A 4 -17.33 -0.93 17.85
C ILE A 4 -16.51 -2.03 17.17
N SER A 5 -16.06 -3.04 17.91
CA SER A 5 -15.32 -4.18 17.37
C SER A 5 -16.14 -4.94 16.32
N ASP A 6 -17.44 -5.18 16.59
CA ASP A 6 -18.33 -5.88 15.66
C ASP A 6 -18.52 -5.09 14.36
N GLN A 7 -18.64 -3.75 14.45
CA GLN A 7 -18.70 -2.89 13.27
C GLN A 7 -17.41 -2.92 12.45
N ILE A 8 -16.24 -2.87 13.09
CA ILE A 8 -14.95 -2.97 12.39
C ILE A 8 -14.87 -4.31 11.65
N ASN A 9 -15.25 -5.40 12.31
CA ASN A 9 -15.20 -6.74 11.72
C ASN A 9 -16.15 -6.88 10.52
N ALA A 10 -17.36 -6.33 10.61
CA ALA A 10 -18.26 -6.28 9.45
C ALA A 10 -17.70 -5.41 8.32
N ALA A 11 -17.09 -4.27 8.68
CA ALA A 11 -16.54 -3.32 7.74
C ALA A 11 -15.33 -3.83 6.95
N LYS A 12 -14.52 -4.70 7.55
CA LYS A 12 -13.37 -5.36 6.89
C LYS A 12 -13.77 -6.06 5.59
N LEU A 13 -15.02 -6.55 5.50
CA LEU A 13 -15.55 -7.26 4.32
C LEU A 13 -15.87 -6.33 3.13
N PHE A 14 -15.89 -5.00 3.31
CA PHE A 14 -16.15 -4.07 2.22
C PHE A 14 -14.93 -3.79 1.35
N ALA A 15 -13.72 -3.93 1.89
CA ALA A 15 -12.52 -3.89 1.08
C ALA A 15 -12.44 -5.20 0.29
N GLN A 16 -12.37 -5.12 -1.04
CA GLN A 16 -12.26 -6.30 -1.90
C GLN A 16 -10.93 -6.34 -2.64
N THR A 17 -10.35 -5.17 -2.90
CA THR A 17 -9.22 -5.03 -3.81
C THR A 17 -8.13 -4.15 -3.23
N MET A 18 -6.89 -4.61 -3.33
CA MET A 18 -5.72 -3.85 -2.92
C MET A 18 -4.63 -3.88 -3.99
N ILE A 19 -3.90 -2.77 -4.08
CA ILE A 19 -2.71 -2.65 -4.90
C ILE A 19 -1.55 -2.25 -3.98
N VAL A 20 -0.41 -2.89 -4.15
CA VAL A 20 0.84 -2.53 -3.50
C VAL A 20 1.84 -2.12 -4.56
N VAL A 21 2.45 -0.95 -4.39
CA VAL A 21 3.45 -0.40 -5.31
C VAL A 21 4.76 -0.25 -4.56
N ASP A 22 5.73 -1.07 -4.93
CA ASP A 22 7.06 -1.12 -4.33
C ASP A 22 8.05 -1.45 -5.46
N ASP A 23 9.18 -0.74 -5.52
CA ASP A 23 10.22 -0.96 -6.53
C ASP A 23 11.23 -2.03 -6.15
N ASP A 24 11.21 -2.49 -4.89
CA ASP A 24 12.06 -3.55 -4.38
C ASP A 24 11.20 -4.74 -3.93
N THR A 25 10.96 -5.69 -4.84
CA THR A 25 10.13 -6.87 -4.58
C THR A 25 10.87 -8.14 -4.96
N SER A 26 10.87 -9.13 -4.05
CA SER A 26 11.33 -10.48 -4.34
C SER A 26 10.21 -11.28 -5.02
N THR A 27 10.00 -11.06 -6.31
CA THR A 27 9.17 -12.00 -7.08
C THR A 27 10.02 -13.24 -7.34
N SER A 28 9.70 -14.35 -6.67
CA SER A 28 10.28 -15.67 -6.99
C SER A 28 9.80 -16.09 -8.38
N GLY A 29 10.46 -15.55 -9.40
CA GLY A 29 10.02 -15.62 -10.78
C GLY A 29 10.84 -14.79 -11.77
N GLU A 30 12.02 -14.28 -11.40
CA GLU A 30 13.06 -14.10 -12.43
C GLU A 30 13.45 -15.51 -12.91
N VAL A 31 12.72 -16.04 -13.89
CA VAL A 31 13.39 -16.85 -14.89
C VAL A 31 14.42 -15.89 -15.50
N ARG A 32 15.66 -16.00 -15.06
CA ARG A 32 16.80 -15.44 -15.78
C ARG A 32 16.55 -15.77 -17.24
N GLY A 33 16.39 -14.74 -18.06
CA GLY A 33 16.20 -14.87 -19.50
C GLY A 33 17.46 -15.35 -20.22
N ASP A 34 18.09 -16.40 -19.68
CA ASP A 34 19.23 -17.10 -20.28
C ASP A 34 19.02 -18.61 -20.42
N ASP A 35 17.85 -19.15 -20.02
CA ASP A 35 17.48 -20.55 -20.33
C ASP A 35 16.26 -20.61 -21.27
N ILE A 36 16.40 -20.07 -22.48
CA ILE A 36 15.81 -20.76 -23.63
C ILE A 36 16.88 -21.75 -24.09
N PRO A 37 16.74 -23.08 -23.87
CA PRO A 37 17.67 -24.01 -24.47
C PRO A 37 17.39 -24.02 -25.98
N ALA A 38 18.13 -23.19 -26.71
CA ALA A 38 18.19 -23.24 -28.15
C ALA A 38 19.09 -24.41 -28.61
N ASN A 39 18.81 -25.63 -28.16
CA ASN A 39 19.10 -26.87 -28.89
C ASN A 39 18.53 -28.08 -28.14
N ILE A 40 17.86 -28.99 -28.85
CA ILE A 40 17.57 -30.33 -28.35
C ILE A 40 18.84 -31.15 -28.53
N GLU A 41 19.51 -31.54 -27.44
CA GLU A 41 20.61 -32.52 -27.50
C GLU A 41 20.30 -33.78 -26.70
N THR A 42 20.56 -34.94 -27.32
CA THR A 42 20.41 -36.28 -26.76
C THR A 42 21.43 -36.58 -25.65
N PRO A 43 21.11 -37.46 -24.67
CA PRO A 43 21.87 -37.54 -23.43
C PRO A 43 23.21 -38.27 -23.60
N GLY A 44 24.29 -37.64 -23.12
CA GLY A 44 25.63 -38.20 -23.01
C GLY A 44 26.19 -38.15 -21.59
N ARG A 45 26.83 -39.24 -21.15
CA ARG A 45 27.48 -39.42 -19.83
C ARG A 45 28.76 -38.57 -19.70
N GLY A 46 28.99 -37.96 -18.52
CA GLY A 46 30.36 -37.73 -18.00
C GLY A 46 30.62 -36.44 -17.22
N ALA A 47 30.69 -36.56 -15.88
CA ALA A 47 31.66 -35.96 -14.93
C ALA A 47 31.90 -34.42 -14.79
N ALA A 48 31.55 -33.94 -13.58
CA ALA A 48 32.40 -33.27 -12.56
C ALA A 48 32.72 -31.75 -12.59
N LEU A 49 32.18 -31.09 -11.54
CA LEU A 49 32.77 -30.15 -10.54
C LEU A 49 33.36 -28.79 -10.95
N GLY A 50 32.97 -27.76 -10.18
CA GLY A 50 33.75 -26.53 -9.97
C GLY A 50 32.95 -25.43 -9.28
N ALA A 51 33.17 -25.22 -7.98
CA ALA A 51 32.66 -24.08 -7.21
C ALA A 51 33.60 -22.88 -7.36
N ASP A 52 33.08 -21.66 -7.27
CA ASP A 52 33.74 -20.63 -6.44
C ASP A 52 32.77 -19.55 -5.96
N GLN A 53 32.96 -19.15 -4.71
CA GLN A 53 32.35 -18.00 -4.06
C GLN A 53 33.25 -16.79 -4.29
N ASP A 54 32.72 -15.57 -4.31
CA ASP A 54 33.38 -14.48 -3.56
C ASP A 54 32.52 -13.22 -3.37
N VAL A 55 32.40 -12.89 -2.08
CA VAL A 55 32.33 -11.61 -1.34
C VAL A 55 31.46 -10.45 -1.88
N ASN A 56 30.41 -10.12 -1.11
CA ASN A 56 29.68 -8.85 -1.17
C ASN A 56 30.25 -7.82 -0.16
N PRO A 57 30.42 -6.54 -0.54
CA PRO A 57 30.73 -5.49 0.41
C PRO A 57 29.47 -5.11 1.21
N ILE A 58 29.66 -4.89 2.51
CA ILE A 58 28.63 -4.48 3.47
C ILE A 58 28.16 -3.06 3.09
N SER A 59 26.88 -2.92 2.75
CA SER A 59 26.21 -1.63 2.62
C SER A 59 25.15 -1.52 3.72
N GLU A 60 25.27 -0.50 4.56
CA GLU A 60 24.30 -0.21 5.61
C GLU A 60 23.01 0.37 5.00
N ASN A 61 21.87 -0.19 5.42
CA ASN A 61 20.47 0.17 5.13
C ASN A 61 19.91 -0.05 3.71
N SER A 62 19.21 -1.18 3.58
CA SER A 62 17.84 -1.25 3.04
C SER A 62 17.26 -2.60 3.45
N GLY A 63 16.03 -2.61 3.95
CA GLY A 63 15.34 -3.83 4.40
C GLY A 63 15.26 -4.89 3.31
N ASP A 64 14.95 -6.13 3.70
CA ASP A 64 14.79 -7.22 2.75
C ASP A 64 13.75 -6.85 1.66
N PRO A 65 13.94 -7.29 0.40
CA PRO A 65 12.98 -7.03 -0.68
C PRO A 65 11.58 -7.53 -0.32
N LEU A 66 10.55 -6.76 -0.66
CA LEU A 66 9.15 -7.09 -0.37
C LEU A 66 8.81 -8.51 -0.84
N ASP A 67 8.36 -9.38 0.07
CA ASP A 67 7.90 -10.73 -0.27
C ASP A 67 6.50 -10.65 -0.88
N ALA A 68 6.47 -10.39 -2.19
CA ALA A 68 5.25 -10.27 -2.96
C ALA A 68 4.38 -11.53 -2.88
N LYS A 69 5.00 -12.71 -2.79
CA LYS A 69 4.27 -13.98 -2.73
C LYS A 69 3.55 -14.11 -1.39
N ALA A 70 4.27 -13.94 -0.29
CA ALA A 70 3.67 -14.00 1.05
C ALA A 70 2.57 -12.95 1.19
N LEU A 71 2.79 -11.74 0.69
CA LEU A 71 1.79 -10.67 0.71
C LEU A 71 0.51 -11.08 -0.03
N ILE A 72 0.63 -11.64 -1.24
CA ILE A 72 -0.52 -12.11 -2.03
C ILE A 72 -1.24 -13.26 -1.32
N GLU A 73 -0.51 -14.25 -0.80
CA GLU A 73 -1.10 -15.39 -0.07
C GLU A 73 -1.88 -14.93 1.16
N GLN A 74 -1.31 -14.03 1.97
CA GLN A 74 -1.98 -13.47 3.15
C GLN A 74 -3.19 -12.60 2.77
N SER A 75 -3.12 -11.83 1.68
CA SER A 75 -4.29 -11.09 1.18
C SER A 75 -5.43 -12.04 0.78
N LEU A 76 -5.12 -13.16 0.12
CA LEU A 76 -6.13 -14.15 -0.30
C LEU A 76 -6.82 -14.82 0.89
N GLU A 77 -6.08 -15.12 1.96
CA GLU A 77 -6.64 -15.66 3.21
C GLU A 77 -7.67 -14.70 3.85
N LEU A 78 -7.49 -13.40 3.66
CA LEU A 78 -8.41 -12.35 4.12
C LEU A 78 -9.54 -12.03 3.12
N GLY A 79 -9.61 -12.73 1.98
CA GLY A 79 -10.58 -12.49 0.92
C GLY A 79 -10.29 -11.25 0.06
N LEU A 80 -9.07 -10.71 0.11
CA LEU A 80 -8.63 -9.56 -0.68
C LEU A 80 -7.96 -10.00 -1.98
N ILE A 81 -8.35 -9.37 -3.08
CA ILE A 81 -7.62 -9.45 -4.35
C ILE A 81 -6.44 -8.47 -4.27
N CYS A 82 -5.22 -9.00 -4.20
CA CYS A 82 -4.00 -8.21 -4.18
C CYS A 82 -3.28 -8.23 -5.53
N SER A 83 -2.83 -7.06 -5.98
CA SER A 83 -1.84 -6.95 -7.05
C SER A 83 -0.62 -6.20 -6.54
N VAL A 84 0.57 -6.75 -6.76
CA VAL A 84 1.85 -6.07 -6.54
C VAL A 84 2.32 -5.48 -7.86
N LEU A 85 2.72 -4.21 -7.85
CA LEU A 85 3.16 -3.48 -9.03
C LEU A 85 4.56 -2.94 -8.78
N VAL A 86 5.51 -3.34 -9.63
CA VAL A 86 6.86 -2.78 -9.64
C VAL A 86 6.87 -1.58 -10.60
N PRO A 87 7.00 -0.34 -10.10
CA PRO A 87 6.97 0.84 -10.94
C PRO A 87 8.22 0.90 -11.83
N SER A 88 8.05 0.79 -13.15
CA SER A 88 9.15 1.08 -14.10
C SER A 88 9.53 2.56 -14.06
N LYS A 89 10.79 2.91 -14.37
CA LYS A 89 11.27 4.31 -14.52
C LYS A 89 10.71 5.04 -15.76
N THR A 90 9.62 4.57 -16.36
CA THR A 90 9.02 5.16 -17.56
C THR A 90 8.02 6.26 -17.22
N ASP A 91 7.84 7.23 -18.12
CA ASP A 91 6.96 8.40 -17.92
C ASP A 91 5.48 8.05 -17.66
N GLN A 92 5.05 6.83 -17.99
CA GLN A 92 3.65 6.41 -17.86
C GLN A 92 3.30 5.74 -16.53
N VAL A 93 4.28 5.53 -15.65
CA VAL A 93 4.07 4.79 -14.40
C VAL A 93 2.95 5.36 -13.54
N VAL A 94 2.91 6.69 -13.37
CA VAL A 94 1.86 7.39 -12.60
C VAL A 94 0.48 7.11 -13.20
N GLN A 95 0.35 7.14 -14.54
CA GLN A 95 -0.93 6.91 -15.21
C GLN A 95 -1.38 5.45 -15.07
N LYS A 96 -0.46 4.50 -15.20
CA LYS A 96 -0.75 3.06 -15.08
C LYS A 96 -1.19 2.70 -13.66
N VAL A 97 -0.42 3.14 -12.65
CA VAL A 97 -0.77 2.92 -11.25
C VAL A 97 -2.10 3.60 -10.92
N ALA A 98 -2.27 4.86 -11.28
CA ALA A 98 -3.53 5.57 -11.02
C ALA A 98 -4.72 4.97 -11.77
N LYS A 99 -4.52 4.28 -12.91
CA LYS A 99 -5.59 3.56 -13.62
C LYS A 99 -5.93 2.25 -12.91
N ALA A 100 -4.94 1.53 -12.41
CA ALA A 100 -5.17 0.33 -11.60
C ALA A 100 -5.89 0.70 -10.28
N ALA A 101 -5.48 1.81 -9.65
CA ALA A 101 -6.11 2.35 -8.45
C ALA A 101 -7.58 2.73 -8.64
N GLU A 102 -8.05 3.05 -9.85
CA GLU A 102 -9.50 3.25 -10.12
C GLU A 102 -10.34 2.02 -9.81
N ARG A 103 -9.75 0.84 -9.64
CA ARG A 103 -10.46 -0.38 -9.28
C ARG A 103 -10.15 -0.87 -7.87
N ALA A 104 -8.99 -0.53 -7.32
CA ALA A 104 -8.60 -0.87 -5.96
C ALA A 104 -9.47 -0.15 -4.92
N ASP A 105 -9.63 -0.69 -3.71
CA ASP A 105 -10.19 0.03 -2.56
C ASP A 105 -9.06 0.57 -1.67
N ILE A 106 -7.95 -0.18 -1.65
CA ILE A 106 -6.74 0.08 -0.88
C ILE A 106 -5.56 0.24 -1.84
N VAL A 107 -4.73 1.27 -1.62
CA VAL A 107 -3.47 1.45 -2.35
C VAL A 107 -2.33 1.64 -1.34
N SER A 108 -1.42 0.68 -1.25
CA SER A 108 -0.19 0.81 -0.47
C SER A 108 0.95 1.25 -1.38
N LEU A 109 1.70 2.27 -0.98
CA LEU A 109 2.82 2.84 -1.73
C LEU A 109 4.07 2.82 -0.86
N ASP A 110 5.19 2.31 -1.38
CA ASP A 110 6.49 2.66 -0.82
C ASP A 110 6.75 4.16 -1.03
N TRP A 111 7.19 4.84 0.01
CA TRP A 111 7.58 6.24 -0.10
C TRP A 111 8.89 6.41 -0.88
N GLN A 112 9.85 5.50 -0.72
CA GLN A 112 11.21 5.68 -1.23
C GLN A 112 11.44 5.02 -2.58
N MET A 113 10.41 4.93 -3.43
CA MET A 113 10.51 4.35 -4.76
C MET A 113 11.59 5.03 -5.59
N HIS A 114 12.51 4.25 -6.16
CA HIS A 114 13.66 4.71 -6.93
C HIS A 114 14.54 5.72 -6.19
N ARG A 115 14.48 5.75 -4.85
CA ARG A 115 15.17 6.72 -3.97
C ARG A 115 14.83 8.17 -4.31
N ASP A 116 13.60 8.42 -4.75
CA ASP A 116 13.13 9.74 -5.18
C ASP A 116 12.51 10.61 -4.08
N ASP A 117 12.65 10.17 -2.82
CA ASP A 117 12.18 10.89 -1.63
C ASP A 117 10.67 11.20 -1.67
N GLY A 118 9.88 10.28 -2.24
CA GLY A 118 8.41 10.35 -2.26
C GLY A 118 7.83 11.02 -3.49
N ASP A 119 8.64 11.49 -4.43
CA ASP A 119 8.16 12.21 -5.61
C ASP A 119 7.17 11.40 -6.44
N LEU A 120 7.45 10.12 -6.68
CA LEU A 120 6.55 9.24 -7.40
C LEU A 120 5.29 8.94 -6.60
N ALA A 121 5.43 8.66 -5.30
CA ALA A 121 4.29 8.41 -4.40
C ALA A 121 3.32 9.60 -4.39
N LYS A 122 3.83 10.82 -4.20
CA LYS A 122 3.06 12.08 -4.23
C LYS A 122 2.31 12.26 -5.55
N LYS A 123 2.98 12.04 -6.69
CA LYS A 123 2.35 12.13 -8.03
C LYS A 123 1.25 11.10 -8.22
N ILE A 124 1.44 9.87 -7.74
CA ILE A 124 0.41 8.81 -7.78
C ILE A 124 -0.80 9.23 -6.93
N ILE A 125 -0.58 9.67 -5.69
CA ILE A 125 -1.64 10.08 -4.76
C ILE A 125 -2.45 11.22 -5.35
N LYS A 126 -1.79 12.28 -5.83
CA LYS A 126 -2.46 13.39 -6.52
C LYS A 126 -3.34 12.90 -7.65
N LYS A 127 -2.84 11.97 -8.47
CA LYS A 127 -3.59 11.44 -9.62
C LYS A 127 -4.79 10.60 -9.19
N ILE A 128 -4.68 9.82 -8.11
CA ILE A 128 -5.78 9.06 -7.51
C ILE A 128 -6.85 10.04 -7.00
N VAL A 129 -6.45 11.02 -6.18
CA VAL A 129 -7.33 12.04 -5.62
C VAL A 129 -8.06 12.81 -6.73
N ASP A 130 -7.37 13.21 -7.79
CA ASP A 130 -7.96 13.91 -8.94
C ASP A 130 -9.01 13.05 -9.66
N LYS A 131 -8.78 11.74 -9.78
CA LYS A 131 -9.70 10.80 -10.45
C LYS A 131 -10.92 10.51 -9.58
N ASP A 132 -10.71 10.16 -8.31
CA ASP A 132 -11.79 9.88 -7.37
C ASP A 132 -12.68 11.13 -7.22
N SER A 133 -12.08 12.33 -7.18
CA SER A 133 -12.80 13.61 -7.17
C SER A 133 -13.68 13.85 -8.38
N LYS A 134 -13.28 13.39 -9.58
CA LYS A 134 -14.07 13.53 -10.81
C LYS A 134 -15.25 12.57 -10.87
N SER A 135 -15.16 11.45 -10.15
CA SER A 135 -16.23 10.44 -10.05
C SER A 135 -17.19 10.68 -8.88
N GLY A 136 -17.13 11.85 -8.22
CA GLY A 136 -18.02 12.19 -7.09
C GLY A 136 -17.49 11.78 -5.71
N GLY A 137 -16.23 11.36 -5.62
CA GLY A 137 -15.63 10.79 -4.41
C GLY A 137 -15.64 9.26 -4.44
N ARG A 138 -14.80 8.66 -3.60
CA ARG A 138 -14.73 7.21 -3.39
C ARG A 138 -14.19 6.93 -2.00
N LEU A 139 -14.70 5.88 -1.37
CA LEU A 139 -14.09 5.32 -0.19
C LEU A 139 -12.72 4.72 -0.54
N ARG A 140 -11.66 5.40 -0.13
CA ARG A 140 -10.29 5.16 -0.56
C ARG A 140 -9.36 5.13 0.64
N LEU A 141 -8.71 3.99 0.86
CA LEU A 141 -7.51 3.96 1.68
C LEU A 141 -6.27 4.09 0.80
N VAL A 142 -5.39 5.01 1.17
CA VAL A 142 -3.99 5.03 0.73
C VAL A 142 -3.11 4.79 1.94
N ALA A 143 -2.15 3.89 1.86
CA ALA A 143 -1.15 3.69 2.89
C ALA A 143 0.24 4.04 2.34
N ILE A 144 0.99 4.83 3.09
CA ILE A 144 2.42 5.01 2.87
C ILE A 144 3.12 3.95 3.72
N TYR A 145 3.70 2.95 3.08
CA TYR A 145 4.42 1.86 3.75
C TYR A 145 5.92 2.08 3.58
N THR A 146 6.61 2.55 4.61
CA THR A 146 7.94 3.17 4.45
C THR A 146 8.89 2.86 5.61
N GLY A 147 10.19 2.92 5.35
CA GLY A 147 11.22 2.97 6.40
C GLY A 147 11.44 4.37 6.99
N VAL A 148 10.87 5.42 6.37
CA VAL A 148 11.05 6.82 6.78
C VAL A 148 10.18 7.13 8.00
N ARG A 149 10.85 7.53 9.10
CA ARG A 149 10.23 7.78 10.41
C ARG A 149 9.48 9.11 10.52
N ASP A 150 9.72 10.04 9.62
CA ASP A 150 9.17 11.39 9.68
C ASP A 150 7.77 11.47 9.04
N ARG A 151 6.77 11.03 9.81
CA ARG A 151 5.35 11.06 9.40
C ARG A 151 4.88 12.46 9.04
N ASP A 152 5.21 13.46 9.86
CA ASP A 152 4.67 14.80 9.73
C ASP A 152 5.19 15.48 8.46
N ARG A 153 6.46 15.25 8.12
CA ARG A 153 7.02 15.63 6.83
C ARG A 153 6.29 14.95 5.67
N ILE A 154 6.11 13.63 5.71
CA ILE A 154 5.41 12.87 4.65
C ILE A 154 3.99 13.43 4.42
N PHE A 155 3.24 13.65 5.50
CA PHE A 155 1.88 14.21 5.39
C PHE A 155 1.88 15.64 4.85
N THR A 156 2.83 16.47 5.28
CA THR A 156 2.99 17.84 4.77
C THR A 156 3.32 17.84 3.28
N ASP A 157 4.21 16.95 2.84
CA ASP A 157 4.60 16.81 1.44
C ASP A 157 3.41 16.35 0.57
N ILE A 158 2.62 15.38 1.07
CA ILE A 158 1.39 14.94 0.40
C ILE A 158 0.38 16.09 0.27
N LEU A 159 0.12 16.81 1.35
CA LEU A 159 -0.84 17.93 1.31
C LEU A 159 -0.37 19.03 0.34
N THR A 160 0.93 19.32 0.31
CA THR A 160 1.51 20.34 -0.57
C THR A 160 1.38 19.97 -2.05
N GLU A 161 1.50 18.68 -2.39
CA GLU A 161 1.35 18.21 -3.77
C GLU A 161 -0.09 18.35 -4.30
N LEU A 162 -1.09 18.26 -3.42
CA LEU A 162 -2.51 18.39 -3.77
C LEU A 162 -2.89 19.85 -4.04
N PRO A 163 -3.70 20.15 -5.08
CA PRO A 163 -4.18 21.51 -5.32
C PRO A 163 -4.98 22.04 -4.13
N GLU A 164 -4.75 23.30 -3.75
CA GLU A 164 -5.47 23.94 -2.64
C GLU A 164 -6.99 23.90 -2.82
N THR A 165 -7.46 24.13 -4.05
CA THR A 165 -8.89 24.05 -4.42
C THR A 165 -9.47 22.67 -4.15
N THR A 166 -8.72 21.60 -4.46
CA THR A 166 -9.11 20.21 -4.16
C THR A 166 -9.15 19.98 -2.65
N ARG A 167 -8.13 20.45 -1.91
CA ARG A 167 -8.09 20.31 -0.45
C ARG A 167 -9.28 20.98 0.23
N GLN A 168 -9.55 22.23 -0.12
CA GLN A 168 -10.67 22.99 0.46
C GLN A 168 -12.02 22.37 0.08
N LYS A 169 -12.22 22.02 -1.20
CA LYS A 169 -13.49 21.45 -1.67
C LYS A 169 -13.88 20.16 -0.95
N TYR A 170 -12.91 19.28 -0.70
CA TYR A 170 -13.15 17.98 -0.08
C TYR A 170 -12.76 17.93 1.40
N GLY A 171 -12.35 19.05 2.00
CA GLY A 171 -11.94 19.11 3.40
C GLY A 171 -10.73 18.21 3.71
N ILE A 172 -9.78 18.08 2.78
CA ILE A 172 -8.59 17.24 2.97
C ILE A 172 -7.68 17.88 4.02
N ARG A 173 -7.46 17.18 5.13
CA ARG A 173 -6.68 17.66 6.27
C ARG A 173 -6.04 16.52 7.05
N ILE A 174 -5.01 16.83 7.82
CA ILE A 174 -4.49 15.91 8.85
C ILE A 174 -5.50 15.87 10.00
N ALA A 175 -5.83 14.66 10.45
CA ALA A 175 -6.64 14.38 11.62
C ALA A 175 -5.97 13.23 12.39
N ASP A 176 -5.52 13.53 13.61
CA ASP A 176 -4.79 12.62 14.49
C ASP A 176 -3.54 12.00 13.83
N ASP A 177 -3.66 10.76 13.36
CA ASP A 177 -2.59 9.94 12.79
C ASP A 177 -2.72 9.72 11.28
N CYS A 178 -3.64 10.42 10.62
CA CYS A 178 -3.95 10.22 9.21
C CYS A 178 -4.29 11.52 8.48
N ILE A 179 -4.32 11.48 7.15
CA ILE A 179 -5.01 12.48 6.33
C ILE A 179 -6.40 11.96 6.03
N THR A 180 -7.43 12.79 6.19
CA THR A 180 -8.82 12.44 5.91
C THR A 180 -9.45 13.47 4.98
N SER A 181 -10.53 13.09 4.30
CA SER A 181 -11.42 14.00 3.57
C SER A 181 -12.89 13.72 3.86
N ASN A 182 -13.76 14.66 3.50
CA ASN A 182 -15.21 14.53 3.60
C ASN A 182 -15.81 13.60 2.53
N ASN A 183 -15.04 13.27 1.49
CA ASN A 183 -15.48 12.40 0.39
C ASN A 183 -14.89 10.98 0.46
N GLY A 184 -14.39 10.57 1.63
CA GLY A 184 -13.99 9.19 1.90
C GLY A 184 -12.53 8.84 1.58
N LEU A 185 -11.62 9.81 1.51
CA LEU A 185 -10.18 9.54 1.46
C LEU A 185 -9.64 9.36 2.88
N ARG A 186 -8.85 8.31 3.11
CA ARG A 186 -7.97 8.13 4.26
C ARG A 186 -6.56 7.85 3.75
N VAL A 187 -5.58 8.62 4.22
CA VAL A 187 -4.16 8.34 4.00
C VAL A 187 -3.51 8.05 5.34
N VAL A 188 -2.93 6.86 5.48
CA VAL A 188 -2.22 6.45 6.69
C VAL A 188 -0.73 6.31 6.41
N TRP A 189 0.07 6.42 7.46
CA TRP A 189 1.49 6.16 7.43
C TRP A 189 1.79 4.93 8.28
N LEU A 190 2.47 3.96 7.69
CA LEU A 190 2.85 2.70 8.29
C LEU A 190 4.36 2.51 8.11
N LEU A 191 5.01 2.12 9.20
CA LEU A 191 6.43 1.83 9.22
C LEU A 191 6.67 0.36 8.88
N LYS A 192 7.64 0.12 7.99
CA LYS A 192 8.22 -1.21 7.79
C LYS A 192 8.81 -1.68 9.13
N GLU A 193 8.43 -2.88 9.57
CA GLU A 193 9.02 -3.50 10.75
C GLU A 193 10.54 -3.62 10.58
N THR A 194 11.31 -3.36 11.63
CA THR A 194 12.76 -3.44 11.60
C THR A 194 13.28 -4.12 12.85
N ASN A 195 14.40 -4.85 12.70
CA ASN A 195 15.10 -5.49 13.81
C ASN A 195 15.83 -4.49 14.73
N VAL A 196 15.82 -3.20 14.38
CA VAL A 196 16.43 -2.14 15.17
C VAL A 196 15.42 -1.62 16.21
N ALA A 197 15.90 -1.42 17.44
CA ALA A 197 15.09 -0.80 18.48
C ALA A 197 14.57 0.57 18.01
N ILE A 198 13.24 0.71 18.01
CA ILE A 198 12.56 1.95 17.69
C ILE A 198 11.99 2.60 18.95
N ASP A 199 11.67 3.88 18.83
CA ASP A 199 10.91 4.60 19.85
C ASP A 199 9.58 3.86 20.10
N PRO A 200 9.24 3.51 21.35
CA PRO A 200 7.98 2.82 21.68
C PRO A 200 6.72 3.54 21.16
N SER A 201 6.76 4.87 21.00
CA SER A 201 5.65 5.64 20.43
C SER A 201 5.37 5.32 18.96
N LEU A 202 6.32 4.70 18.26
CA LEU A 202 6.19 4.29 16.86
C LEU A 202 5.73 2.83 16.71
N GLY A 203 5.64 2.08 17.81
CA GLY A 203 5.32 0.64 17.79
C GLY A 203 3.98 0.35 17.11
N ASP A 204 2.95 1.16 17.38
CA ASP A 204 1.62 0.97 16.79
C ASP A 204 1.58 1.21 15.27
N PHE A 205 2.61 1.86 14.71
CA PHE A 205 2.75 2.10 13.28
C PHE A 205 3.65 1.08 12.60
N GLN A 206 4.39 0.26 13.34
CA GLN A 206 5.18 -0.81 12.76
C GLN A 206 4.30 -1.95 12.28
N VAL A 207 4.60 -2.40 11.06
CA VAL A 207 3.87 -3.46 10.39
C VAL A 207 4.88 -4.26 9.59
N SER A 208 4.89 -5.58 9.80
CA SER A 208 5.63 -6.48 8.93
C SER A 208 4.87 -6.69 7.63
N GLU A 209 5.56 -7.10 6.58
CA GLU A 209 4.94 -7.36 5.28
C GLU A 209 3.84 -8.41 5.35
N LYS A 210 4.06 -9.44 6.19
CA LYS A 210 3.08 -10.48 6.47
C LYS A 210 1.78 -9.93 7.08
N ASN A 211 1.90 -8.97 7.98
CA ASN A 211 0.75 -8.38 8.69
C ASN A 211 0.16 -7.17 7.96
N LEU A 212 0.79 -6.71 6.87
CA LEU A 212 0.36 -5.55 6.10
C LEU A 212 -1.08 -5.70 5.57
N PRO A 213 -1.51 -6.83 4.96
CA PRO A 213 -2.88 -6.98 4.47
C PRO A 213 -3.93 -6.79 5.57
N GLU A 214 -3.73 -7.40 6.73
CA GLU A 214 -4.66 -7.27 7.86
C GLU A 214 -4.72 -5.83 8.37
N ARG A 215 -3.55 -5.19 8.52
CA ARG A 215 -3.47 -3.78 8.95
C ARG A 215 -4.19 -2.86 7.97
N LEU A 216 -3.98 -3.04 6.67
CA LEU A 216 -4.63 -2.23 5.65
C LEU A 216 -6.15 -2.43 5.65
N GLN A 217 -6.62 -3.68 5.79
CA GLN A 217 -8.05 -3.96 5.90
C GLN A 217 -8.67 -3.31 7.14
N MET A 218 -7.97 -3.30 8.27
CA MET A 218 -8.39 -2.61 9.49
C MET A 218 -8.45 -1.08 9.29
N GLU A 219 -7.45 -0.47 8.65
CA GLU A 219 -7.48 0.98 8.37
C GLU A 219 -8.60 1.36 7.41
N PHE A 220 -8.92 0.50 6.45
CA PHE A 220 -10.08 0.69 5.57
C PHE A 220 -11.39 0.56 6.35
N ALA A 221 -11.47 -0.39 7.28
CA ALA A 221 -12.65 -0.56 8.12
C ALA A 221 -12.93 0.70 8.97
N LYS A 222 -11.88 1.31 9.57
CA LYS A 222 -11.99 2.59 10.31
C LYS A 222 -12.58 3.71 9.46
N LEU A 223 -12.22 3.78 8.18
CA LEU A 223 -12.76 4.75 7.23
C LEU A 223 -14.29 4.56 7.01
N SER A 224 -14.77 3.32 7.03
CA SER A 224 -16.20 3.02 6.84
C SER A 224 -17.06 3.19 8.10
N GLN A 225 -16.47 3.21 9.31
CA GLN A 225 -17.22 3.43 10.56
C GLN A 225 -17.95 4.79 10.58
N GLY A 226 -17.32 5.82 10.02
CA GLY A 226 -17.92 7.14 9.89
C GLY A 226 -19.13 7.16 8.96
N LEU A 227 -19.18 6.25 7.98
CA LEU A 227 -20.32 6.11 7.05
C LEU A 227 -21.46 5.30 7.67
N LEU A 228 -21.14 4.15 8.28
CA LEU A 228 -22.15 3.28 8.90
C LEU A 228 -22.84 3.96 10.10
N SER A 229 -22.09 4.74 10.88
CA SER A 229 -22.66 5.49 12.01
C SER A 229 -23.63 6.59 11.55
N ASN A 230 -23.32 7.27 10.45
CA ASN A 230 -24.21 8.30 9.90
C ASN A 230 -25.46 7.69 9.26
N VAL A 231 -25.34 6.57 8.55
CA VAL A 231 -26.50 5.85 7.97
C VAL A 231 -27.40 5.30 9.08
N ALA A 232 -26.84 4.79 10.18
CA ALA A 232 -27.63 4.33 11.32
C ALA A 232 -28.40 5.48 12.01
N LEU A 233 -27.79 6.66 12.15
CA LEU A 233 -28.43 7.87 12.67
C LEU A 233 -29.55 8.37 11.74
N GLU A 234 -29.32 8.33 10.43
CA GLU A 234 -30.29 8.76 9.42
C GLU A 234 -31.49 7.80 9.35
N LEU A 235 -31.26 6.49 9.48
CA LEU A 235 -32.33 5.48 9.56
C LEU A 235 -33.13 5.57 10.87
N GLN A 236 -32.51 5.95 11.99
CA GLN A 236 -33.23 6.18 13.25
C GLN A 236 -34.20 7.37 13.18
N LEU A 237 -33.87 8.40 12.39
CA LEU A 237 -34.81 9.50 12.14
C LEU A 237 -36.02 9.08 11.29
N PHE A 238 -35.84 8.13 10.37
CA PHE A 238 -36.93 7.63 9.51
C PHE A 238 -37.90 6.68 10.22
N ILE A 239 -37.46 6.00 11.30
CA ILE A 239 -38.32 5.10 12.08
C ILE A 239 -39.12 5.86 13.16
N ALA A 240 -38.79 7.13 13.41
CA ALA A 240 -39.45 8.00 14.40
C ALA A 240 -40.52 8.95 13.80
N LEU A 241 -40.88 8.79 12.52
CA LEU A 241 -41.96 9.50 11.82
C LEU A 241 -43.04 8.51 11.36
#